data_AF-A0A257NW70-F1
#
_entry.id   AF-A0A257NW70-F1
#
_cell.length_a   1.000
_cell.length_b   1.000
_cell.length_c   1.000
_cell.angle_alpha   90.00
_cell.angle_beta   90.00
_cell.angle_gamma   90.00
#
_symmetry.space_group_name_H-M   'P 1'
#
loop_
_entity.id
_entity.type
_entity.pdbx_description
1 polymer ?
#
loop_
_entity_poly.entity_id
_entity_poly.type
_entity_poly.pdbx_seq_one_letter_code
_entity_poly.pdbx_strand_id
1 'polypeptide(L)' 'MRELRVYLAGNWQCGEHVPLSPEQFNYLKNALRLRDGERITVFNGQNQIATAEVTFEKRQGGVIIGQTR' A
#
# COMPACT_ATOMS: atom_id res chain seq x y z
N MET A 1 -14.84 4.39 11.72
CA MET A 1 -13.94 3.38 11.14
C MET A 1 -12.55 3.98 11.07
N ARG A 2 -11.52 3.28 11.56
CA ARG A 2 -10.14 3.80 11.61
C ARG A 2 -9.51 3.64 10.23
N GLU A 3 -9.09 4.73 9.61
CA GLU A 3 -8.36 4.73 8.34
C GLU A 3 -6.99 4.07 8.55
N LEU A 4 -6.71 2.99 7.83
CA LEU A 4 -5.43 2.28 7.92
C LEU A 4 -4.36 3.07 7.13
N ARG A 5 -3.38 3.59 7.85
CA ARG A 5 -2.25 4.34 7.28
C ARG A 5 -0.99 3.51 7.30
N VAL A 6 -0.38 3.34 6.14
CA VAL A 6 0.81 2.51 5.95
C VAL A 6 1.95 3.39 5.45
N TYR A 7 3.10 3.30 6.11
CA TYR A 7 4.30 3.93 5.59
C TYR A 7 4.79 3.15 4.39
N LEU A 8 4.94 3.83 3.26
CA LEU A 8 5.56 3.33 2.06
C LEU A 8 6.69 4.31 1.76
N ALA A 9 7.90 3.85 1.48
CA ALA A 9 8.97 4.76 1.08
C ALA A 9 8.91 4.99 -0.44
N GLY A 10 9.26 6.20 -0.88
CA GLY A 10 9.39 6.54 -2.28
C GLY A 10 8.57 7.76 -2.71
N ASN A 11 8.81 8.18 -3.95
CA ASN A 11 8.01 9.17 -4.64
C ASN A 11 7.17 8.40 -5.64
N TRP A 12 5.84 8.50 -5.51
CA TRP A 12 4.94 7.79 -6.39
C TRP A 12 4.10 8.74 -7.22
N GLN A 13 3.64 8.22 -8.35
CA GLN A 13 2.66 8.86 -9.20
C GLN A 13 1.33 8.13 -9.14
N CYS A 14 0.24 8.85 -9.43
CA CYS A 14 -1.07 8.23 -9.56
C CYS A 14 -1.05 7.17 -10.68
N GLY A 15 -1.57 5.98 -10.40
CA GLY A 15 -1.56 4.81 -11.28
C GLY A 15 -0.27 3.98 -11.21
N GLU A 16 0.73 4.39 -10.42
CA GLU A 16 1.97 3.63 -10.28
C GLU A 16 1.76 2.34 -9.49
N HIS A 17 2.34 1.25 -9.97
CA HIS A 17 2.38 -0.02 -9.25
C HIS A 17 3.69 -0.14 -8.48
N VAL A 18 3.59 -0.09 -7.15
CA VAL A 18 4.74 -0.16 -6.25
C VAL A 18 4.82 -1.58 -5.68
N PRO A 19 5.89 -2.34 -5.96
CA PRO A 19 6.06 -3.68 -5.40
C PRO A 19 6.30 -3.59 -3.88
N LEU A 20 5.70 -4.50 -3.14
CA LEU A 20 5.91 -4.62 -1.70
C LEU A 20 7.15 -5.45 -1.40
N SER A 21 7.91 -5.05 -0.38
CA SER A 21 8.94 -5.92 0.19
C SER A 21 8.30 -7.15 0.86
N PRO A 22 9.03 -8.25 1.05
CA PRO A 22 8.52 -9.43 1.76
C PRO A 22 7.99 -9.10 3.17
N GLU A 23 8.65 -8.17 3.86
CA GLU A 23 8.23 -7.70 5.19
C GLU A 23 6.90 -6.93 5.13
N GLN A 24 6.76 -6.02 4.18
CA GLN A 24 5.51 -5.28 3.96
C GLN A 24 4.37 -6.21 3.55
N PHE A 25 4.63 -7.17 2.66
CA PHE A 25 3.66 -8.18 2.28
C PHE A 25 3.18 -8.98 3.49
N ASN A 26 4.10 -9.48 4.31
CA ASN A 26 3.75 -10.24 5.52
C ASN A 26 2.95 -9.38 6.51
N TYR A 27 3.35 -8.14 6.71
CA TYR A 27 2.65 -7.21 7.59
C TYR A 27 1.21 -6.92 7.10
N LEU A 28 1.04 -6.58 5.82
CA LEU A 28 -0.25 -6.24 5.24
C LEU A 28 -1.19 -7.46 5.16
N LYS A 29 -0.68 -8.60 4.71
CA LYS A 29 -1.49 -9.81 4.51
C LYS A 29 -1.73 -10.63 5.77
N ASN A 30 -0.72 -10.83 6.61
CA ASN A 30 -0.82 -11.75 7.76
C ASN A 30 -1.11 -11.02 9.07
N ALA A 31 -0.47 -9.87 9.32
CA ALA A 31 -0.69 -9.12 10.56
C ALA A 31 -1.97 -8.28 10.49
N LEU A 32 -2.15 -7.52 9.41
CA LEU A 32 -3.32 -6.66 9.20
C LEU A 32 -4.49 -7.39 8.53
N ARG A 33 -4.25 -8.58 7.97
CA ARG A 33 -5.26 -9.44 7.35
C ARG A 33 -6.02 -8.77 6.21
N LEU A 34 -5.32 -7.88 5.49
CA LEU A 34 -5.89 -7.22 4.33
C LEU A 34 -6.17 -8.24 3.21
N ARG A 35 -7.19 -7.93 2.42
CA ARG A 35 -7.58 -8.74 1.27
C ARG A 35 -7.13 -8.07 -0.03
N ASP A 36 -7.00 -8.88 -1.07
CA ASP A 36 -6.76 -8.41 -2.41
C ASP A 36 -7.85 -7.41 -2.83
N GLY A 37 -7.46 -6.26 -3.39
CA GLY A 37 -8.37 -5.18 -3.75
C GLY A 37 -8.79 -4.25 -2.60
N GLU A 38 -8.29 -4.45 -1.37
CA GLU A 38 -8.59 -3.52 -0.28
C GLU A 38 -7.84 -2.19 -0.43
N ARG A 39 -8.51 -1.11 -0.02
CA ARG A 39 -7.95 0.25 -0.08
C ARG A 39 -7.30 0.62 1.24
N ILE A 40 -6.10 1.14 1.15
CA ILE A 40 -5.31 1.67 2.25
C ILE A 40 -4.87 3.09 1.95
N THR A 41 -4.47 3.83 2.98
CA THR A 41 -3.85 5.15 2.83
C THR A 41 -2.35 4.98 3.02
N VAL A 42 -1.55 5.43 2.05
CA VAL A 42 -0.08 5.37 2.11
C VAL A 42 0.52 6.76 2.28
N PHE A 43 1.65 6.84 2.98
CA PHE A 43 2.39 8.08 3.16
C PHE A 43 3.91 7.85 3.11
N ASN A 44 4.67 8.79 2.56
CA ASN A 44 6.13 8.66 2.35
C ASN A 44 7.01 9.42 3.35
N GLY A 45 6.42 10.11 4.31
CA GLY A 45 7.16 10.93 5.27
C GLY A 45 7.69 12.26 4.70
N GLN A 46 7.44 12.54 3.42
CA GLN A 46 7.73 13.82 2.74
C GLN A 46 6.44 14.62 2.51
N ASN A 47 5.48 14.47 3.41
CA ASN A 47 4.15 15.09 3.35
C ASN A 47 3.31 14.69 2.12
N GLN A 48 3.67 13.61 1.42
CA GLN A 48 2.84 13.03 0.36
C GLN A 48 1.95 11.93 0.95
N ILE A 49 0.65 11.99 0.63
CA ILE A 49 -0.34 11.00 1.03
C ILE A 49 -1.11 10.56 -0.21
N ALA A 50 -1.39 9.27 -0.33
CA ALA A 50 -2.21 8.75 -1.41
C ALA A 50 -3.13 7.64 -0.92
N THR A 51 -4.24 7.45 -1.62
CA THR A 51 -4.95 6.16 -1.54
C THR A 51 -4.19 5.13 -2.35
N ALA A 52 -4.19 3.89 -1.91
CA ALA A 52 -3.61 2.78 -2.66
C ALA A 52 -4.47 1.53 -2.52
N GLU A 53 -4.46 0.69 -3.54
CA GLU A 53 -5.14 -0.60 -3.53
C GLU A 53 -4.09 -1.71 -3.42
N VAL A 54 -4.26 -2.62 -2.45
CA VAL A 54 -3.31 -3.74 -2.29
C VAL A 54 -3.62 -4.85 -3.28
N THR A 55 -2.56 -5.43 -3.86
CA THR A 55 -2.65 -6.61 -4.70
C THR A 55 -1.75 -7.71 -4.13
N PHE A 56 -2.29 -8.91 -3.95
CA PHE A 56 -1.57 -10.06 -3.39
C PHE A 56 -1.57 -11.24 -4.37
N GLU A 57 -0.39 -11.54 -4.93
CA GLU A 57 -0.20 -12.70 -5.81
C GLU A 57 0.71 -13.75 -5.17
N LYS A 58 0.15 -14.90 -4.78
CA LYS A 58 0.89 -16.02 -4.17
C LYS A 58 1.78 -15.57 -2.99
N ARG A 59 3.08 -15.33 -3.27
CA ARG A 59 4.13 -14.94 -2.31
C ARG A 59 4.67 -13.52 -2.54
N GLN A 60 4.08 -12.77 -3.45
CA GLN A 60 4.44 -11.39 -3.77
C GLN A 60 3.20 -10.53 -3.68
N GLY A 61 3.39 -9.23 -3.56
CA GLY A 61 2.31 -8.28 -3.63
C GLY A 61 2.82 -6.91 -4.02
N GLY A 62 1.87 -6.05 -4.32
CA GLY A 62 2.12 -4.67 -4.69
C GLY A 62 1.01 -3.79 -4.16
N VAL A 63 1.17 -2.51 -4.39
CA VAL A 63 0.09 -1.54 -4.24
C VAL A 63 -0.02 -0.71 -5.50
N ILE A 64 -1.24 -0.48 -5.96
CA ILE A 64 -1.53 0.45 -7.03
C ILE A 64 -1.86 1.78 -6.37
N ILE A 65 -1.06 2.80 -6.64
CA ILE A 65 -1.25 4.14 -6.11
C ILE A 65 -2.44 4.77 -6.83
N GLY A 66 -3.43 5.20 -6.06
CA GLY A 66 -4.59 5.94 -6.53
C GLY A 66 -4.34 7.44 -6.51
N GLN A 67 -5.34 8.18 -6.05
CA GLN A 67 -5.26 9.64 -6.01
C GLN A 67 -4.30 10.10 -4.91
N THR A 68 -3.27 10.84 -5.32
CA THR A 68 -2.37 11.58 -4.43
C THR A 68 -3.05 12.87 -4.00
N ARG A 69 -2.97 13.20 -2.70
CA ARG A 69 -3.43 14.48 -2.13
C ARG A 69 -2.28 15.26 -1.54
#